data_AF-A0A9P6I4K3-F1
#
_entry.id   AF-A0A9P6I4K3-F1
#
_cell.length_a   1.000
_cell.length_b   1.000
_cell.length_c   1.000
_cell.angle_alpha   90.00
_cell.angle_beta   90.00
_cell.angle_gamma   90.00
#
_symmetry.space_group_name_H-M   'P 1'
#
loop_
_entity.id
_entity.type
_entity.pdbx_description
1 polymer ?
#
loop_
_entity_poly.entity_id
_entity_poly.type
_entity_poly.pdbx_seq_one_letter_code
_entity_poly.pdbx_strand_id
1 'polypeptide(L)'
;MPSFKSTIFAVAAAFVASAHADYVINPKSVPLATRKSWCQDETNTCPIICQQVEPRTTLVNTCNSETLEYGCICGDGKQPNMTEYSLTLPYHVCQEYGNQCVTNCGLGANQCASKCREDHPCGASNPTRENKTSSTGTATATASSTQTSGAIFTGMAGDDSSNGSGSSGAAALAMGREAGFAVLVGSLLGGVALLLMGTKTSDRAAAAECISDDALIHLKSYKYSAVDKSPISNYILRPYWNAAVELLPLWLAPNMVTLLGFFFILGNIGLLVVFMPDLVGPGPSWLYYSFAFGLFMYQTMDNLDGKQARRTGTSSGLGELFDHGIDSLNCTLASLLETAAMGLGCSKSGVFTALVPCLPMFFSTWETYHTHTLYLGRINGPTEGILIACSVMVVSGIYGPGIWTQPIINLLGEGHEQYTFGFAHLMGDTSIRDIWIGMIVFSLFATHVPFCVLHVIKARRARGEPVAPVFLEWTPMAVYTLAIGAWIYSPYTSLRSENHLVLFCLTMSFVFGRLTTKMILAHLTKQPFPYWTVMLVPLVGGACLANLPVIGISAISAQTELYYLYGYFIFSAVVYFRWAYLVITSICNFLGINALTIPKEKQLANKQALEAAKTGPILNGTANGFKKE
;
A
#
# COMPACT_ATOMS: atom_id res chain seq x y z
N MET A 1 -1.23 44.25 -2.64
CA MET A 1 -0.62 42.90 -2.75
C MET A 1 0.34 42.71 -1.57
N PRO A 2 0.03 41.87 -0.57
CA PRO A 2 1.01 41.47 0.44
C PRO A 2 1.99 40.45 -0.16
N SER A 3 3.25 40.49 0.27
CA SER A 3 4.36 39.77 -0.36
C SER A 3 4.40 38.29 0.04
N PHE A 4 4.74 37.42 -0.91
CA PHE A 4 4.79 35.95 -0.83
C PHE A 4 5.87 35.37 0.12
N LYS A 5 6.50 36.21 0.97
CA LYS A 5 7.64 35.84 1.82
C LYS A 5 7.31 35.67 3.31
N SER A 6 6.12 36.08 3.77
CA SER A 6 5.77 36.04 5.20
C SER A 6 5.10 34.74 5.68
N THR A 7 4.75 33.82 4.78
CA THR A 7 4.00 32.58 5.13
C THR A 7 4.91 31.36 5.36
N ILE A 8 6.22 31.46 5.09
CA ILE A 8 7.14 30.30 5.06
C ILE A 8 7.85 30.05 6.42
N PHE A 9 7.81 31.01 7.36
CA PHE A 9 8.54 30.90 8.64
C PHE A 9 7.71 30.53 9.88
N ALA A 10 6.43 30.14 9.73
CA ALA A 10 5.53 29.84 10.85
C ALA A 10 5.27 28.33 11.09
N VAL A 11 5.98 27.42 10.40
CA VAL A 11 5.75 25.95 10.49
C VAL A 11 6.90 25.20 11.19
N ALA A 12 8.03 25.87 11.45
CA ALA A 12 9.23 25.25 12.02
C ALA A 12 9.33 25.36 13.56
N ALA A 13 8.26 25.05 14.30
CA ALA A 13 8.25 25.08 15.77
C ALA A 13 7.19 24.19 16.45
N ALA A 14 6.86 23.01 15.90
CA ALA A 14 5.86 22.11 16.50
C ALA A 14 6.06 20.62 16.16
N PHE A 15 7.25 20.07 16.42
CA PHE A 15 7.48 18.62 16.51
C PHE A 15 8.39 18.33 17.70
N VAL A 16 7.80 18.37 18.90
CA VAL A 16 8.37 17.70 20.08
C VAL A 16 7.91 16.25 20.00
N ALA A 17 8.85 15.31 20.14
CA ALA A 17 8.51 13.89 20.23
C ALA A 17 7.89 13.62 21.61
N SER A 18 6.56 13.57 21.64
CA SER A 18 5.77 13.23 22.82
C SER A 18 5.74 11.71 22.99
N ALA A 19 6.48 11.18 23.95
CA ALA A 19 6.34 9.78 24.35
C ALA A 19 5.15 9.62 25.31
N HIS A 20 4.36 8.57 25.09
CA HIS A 20 3.33 8.13 26.03
C HIS A 20 3.90 7.03 26.94
N ALA A 21 3.50 7.04 28.21
CA ALA A 21 3.76 5.93 29.11
C ALA A 21 2.92 4.70 28.74
N ASP A 22 3.41 3.50 29.07
CA ASP A 22 2.66 2.24 28.86
C ASP A 22 1.30 2.19 29.57
N TYR A 23 1.11 3.04 30.58
CA TYR A 23 -0.15 3.25 31.29
C TYR A 23 -0.78 4.58 30.87
N VAL A 24 -2.08 4.56 30.58
CA VAL A 24 -2.84 5.76 30.19
C VAL A 24 -3.85 6.11 31.28
N ILE A 25 -3.72 7.32 31.84
CA ILE A 25 -4.70 7.92 32.75
C ILE A 25 -5.32 9.17 32.09
N ASN A 26 -6.54 9.54 32.49
CA ASN A 26 -7.12 10.82 32.08
C ASN A 26 -6.38 11.96 32.81
N PRO A 27 -5.69 12.90 32.14
CA PRO A 27 -4.96 13.97 32.82
C PRO A 27 -5.84 14.83 33.75
N LYS A 28 -7.14 14.96 33.43
CA LYS A 28 -8.09 15.72 34.26
C LYS A 28 -8.52 15.01 35.55
N SER A 29 -8.19 13.73 35.72
CA SER A 29 -8.37 13.03 37.00
C SER A 29 -7.38 13.50 38.07
N VAL A 30 -6.26 14.10 37.67
CA VAL A 30 -5.18 14.53 38.55
C VAL A 30 -5.15 16.07 38.67
N PRO A 31 -5.05 16.64 39.89
CA PRO A 31 -4.90 18.08 40.09
C PRO A 31 -3.72 18.67 39.30
N LEU A 32 -3.92 19.84 38.69
CA LEU A 32 -2.90 20.48 37.84
C LEU A 32 -1.60 20.77 38.60
N ALA A 33 -1.67 21.08 39.90
CA ALA A 33 -0.49 21.28 40.74
C ALA A 33 0.37 20.00 40.83
N THR A 34 -0.26 18.84 41.02
CA THR A 34 0.41 17.54 41.07
C THR A 34 1.06 17.20 39.72
N ARG A 35 0.36 17.43 38.60
CA ARG A 35 0.90 17.21 37.25
C ARG A 35 2.08 18.14 36.91
N LYS A 36 2.08 19.37 37.44
CA LYS A 36 3.24 20.27 37.34
C LYS A 36 4.44 19.76 38.14
N SER A 37 4.22 19.15 39.31
CA SER A 37 5.31 18.47 40.06
C SER A 37 5.90 17.33 39.23
N TRP A 38 5.07 16.45 38.67
CA TRP A 38 5.57 15.32 37.87
C TRP A 38 6.36 15.76 36.63
N CYS A 39 5.96 16.86 35.99
CA CYS A 39 6.76 17.45 34.91
C CYS A 39 8.08 18.07 35.38
N GLN A 40 8.13 18.59 36.61
CA GLN A 40 9.38 19.07 37.20
C GLN A 40 10.31 17.89 37.52
N ASP A 41 9.77 16.79 38.03
CA ASP A 41 10.51 15.56 38.31
C ASP A 41 11.06 14.95 37.02
N GLU A 42 10.23 14.79 35.98
CA GLU A 42 10.65 14.35 34.63
C GLU A 42 11.78 15.22 34.05
N THR A 43 11.63 16.54 34.09
CA THR A 43 12.64 17.46 33.52
C THR A 43 13.92 17.58 34.35
N ASN A 44 13.89 17.18 35.62
CA ASN A 44 15.09 17.01 36.45
C ASN A 44 15.77 15.65 36.21
N THR A 45 15.00 14.59 35.97
CA THR A 45 15.49 13.22 35.82
C THR A 45 16.09 12.95 34.44
N CYS A 46 15.49 13.47 33.36
CA CYS A 46 15.98 13.28 31.99
C CYS A 46 17.48 13.63 31.80
N PRO A 47 17.99 14.79 32.28
CA PRO A 47 19.42 15.10 32.19
C PRO A 47 20.33 14.14 32.95
N ILE A 48 19.88 13.62 34.10
CA ILE A 48 20.65 12.67 34.93
C ILE A 48 20.81 11.32 34.22
N ILE A 49 19.78 10.90 33.49
CA ILE A 49 19.83 9.69 32.65
C ILE A 49 20.75 9.92 31.44
N CYS A 50 20.62 11.04 30.75
CA CYS A 50 21.47 11.34 29.59
C CYS A 50 22.96 11.54 29.91
N GLN A 51 23.33 11.87 31.16
CA GLN A 51 24.73 11.85 31.59
C GLN A 51 25.38 10.46 31.56
N GLN A 52 24.59 9.39 31.47
CA GLN A 52 25.06 8.00 31.43
C GLN A 52 25.41 7.52 30.00
N VAL A 53 25.11 8.32 28.97
CA VAL A 53 25.30 7.98 27.54
C VAL A 53 26.15 9.05 26.86
N GLU A 54 27.28 8.68 26.25
CA GLU A 54 28.11 9.62 25.48
C GLU A 54 27.33 10.25 24.31
N PRO A 55 27.42 11.57 24.04
CA PRO A 55 28.38 12.57 24.56
C PRO A 55 27.95 13.27 25.87
N ARG A 56 27.08 12.67 26.68
CA ARG A 56 26.61 13.14 28.00
C ARG A 56 25.86 14.48 27.99
N THR A 57 25.17 14.76 26.88
CA THR A 57 24.31 15.93 26.71
C THR A 57 22.84 15.53 26.62
N THR A 58 21.94 16.49 26.80
CA THR A 58 20.50 16.32 26.63
C THR A 58 20.04 17.24 25.50
N LEU A 59 19.43 16.67 24.45
CA LEU A 59 18.98 17.39 23.26
C LEU A 59 17.53 17.85 23.37
N VAL A 60 16.67 17.06 24.02
CA VAL A 60 15.28 17.40 24.31
C VAL A 60 15.01 17.07 25.77
N ASN A 61 14.40 18.03 26.48
CA ASN A 61 13.99 17.89 27.87
C ASN A 61 12.72 18.73 28.09
N THR A 62 11.56 18.11 27.89
CA THR A 62 10.25 18.80 27.84
C THR A 62 9.17 17.98 28.52
N CYS A 63 8.22 18.64 29.18
CA CYS A 63 7.02 17.98 29.71
C CYS A 63 5.81 18.92 29.70
N ASN A 64 4.66 18.40 29.27
CA ASN A 64 3.39 19.12 29.21
C ASN A 64 2.43 18.63 30.33
N SER A 65 2.29 19.45 31.37
CA SER A 65 1.42 19.12 32.50
C SER A 65 -0.07 19.02 32.15
N GLU A 66 -0.52 19.56 31.00
CA GLU A 66 -1.92 19.49 30.58
C GLU A 66 -2.29 18.16 29.93
N THR A 67 -1.42 17.63 29.06
CA THR A 67 -1.63 16.38 28.31
C THR A 67 -0.94 15.16 28.91
N LEU A 68 0.00 15.35 29.84
CA LEU A 68 0.89 14.31 30.37
C LEU A 68 1.79 13.69 29.29
N GLU A 69 2.23 14.51 28.34
CA GLU A 69 3.25 14.17 27.36
C GLU A 69 4.63 14.67 27.82
N TYR A 70 5.69 13.93 27.49
CA TYR A 70 7.07 14.34 27.73
C TYR A 70 7.97 13.99 26.55
N GLY A 71 9.13 14.66 26.50
CA GLY A 71 10.18 14.39 25.54
C GLY A 71 11.53 14.42 26.25
N CYS A 72 12.24 13.30 26.20
CA CYS A 72 13.62 13.17 26.70
C CYS A 72 14.47 12.55 25.59
N ILE A 73 15.48 13.27 25.10
CA ILE A 73 16.42 12.78 24.08
C ILE A 73 17.84 13.11 24.52
N CYS A 74 18.71 12.11 24.52
CA CYS A 74 20.11 12.23 24.89
C CYS A 74 21.01 12.59 23.70
N GLY A 75 22.26 12.93 23.98
CA GLY A 75 23.23 13.44 22.99
C GLY A 75 23.55 12.47 21.83
N ASP A 76 23.26 11.17 22.00
CA ASP A 76 23.38 10.15 20.94
C ASP A 76 22.17 10.14 19.98
N GLY A 77 21.20 11.03 20.19
CA GLY A 77 19.97 11.15 19.41
C GLY A 77 18.87 10.17 19.80
N LYS A 78 19.06 9.37 20.86
CA LYS A 78 18.06 8.40 21.31
C LYS A 78 17.25 8.89 22.50
N GLN A 79 16.03 8.38 22.62
CA GLN A 79 15.23 8.48 23.83
C GLN A 79 15.56 7.31 24.77
N PRO A 80 15.96 7.56 26.02
CA PRO A 80 16.13 6.50 27.02
C PRO A 80 14.77 5.94 27.46
N ASN A 81 14.74 4.68 27.91
CA ASN A 81 13.51 4.06 28.40
C ASN A 81 13.11 4.62 29.78
N MET A 82 12.37 5.73 29.80
CA MET A 82 11.99 6.43 31.04
C MET A 82 11.08 5.61 31.97
N THR A 83 10.55 4.47 31.54
CA THR A 83 9.78 3.54 32.40
C THR A 83 10.67 2.76 33.38
N GLU A 84 11.96 2.60 33.07
CA GLU A 84 12.94 1.91 33.93
C GLU A 84 13.42 2.76 35.11
N TYR A 85 13.00 4.02 35.20
CA TYR A 85 13.47 4.98 36.21
C TYR A 85 12.32 5.50 37.08
N SER A 86 12.61 5.76 38.35
CA SER A 86 11.69 6.47 39.24
C SER A 86 11.82 7.99 39.04
N LEU A 87 10.81 8.77 39.46
CA LEU A 87 10.75 10.23 39.30
C LEU A 87 10.75 10.69 37.81
N THR A 88 10.17 9.86 36.95
CA THR A 88 9.85 10.19 35.55
C THR A 88 8.34 10.31 35.37
N LEU A 89 7.88 10.96 34.30
CA LEU A 89 6.45 11.07 34.03
C LEU A 89 5.76 9.70 33.89
N PRO A 90 6.34 8.69 33.19
CA PRO A 90 5.79 7.34 33.17
C PRO A 90 5.67 6.68 34.55
N TYR A 91 6.65 6.89 35.44
CA TYR A 91 6.59 6.37 36.81
C TYR A 91 5.41 6.96 37.58
N HIS A 92 5.19 8.27 37.50
CA HIS A 92 4.06 8.92 38.18
C HIS A 92 2.70 8.52 37.58
N VAL A 93 2.62 8.40 36.26
CA VAL A 93 1.41 7.93 35.57
C VAL A 93 1.08 6.48 35.93
N CYS A 94 2.08 5.61 36.04
CA CYS A 94 1.92 4.23 36.52
C CYS A 94 1.41 4.18 37.97
N GLN A 95 1.98 4.98 38.89
CA GLN A 95 1.52 5.01 40.28
C GLN A 95 0.07 5.46 40.40
N GLU A 96 -0.32 6.48 39.63
CA GLU A 96 -1.68 6.99 39.64
C GLU A 96 -2.67 6.02 39.00
N TYR A 97 -2.29 5.32 37.93
CA TYR A 97 -3.06 4.20 37.39
C TYR A 97 -3.31 3.14 38.48
N GLY A 98 -2.28 2.78 39.25
CA GLY A 98 -2.40 1.87 40.39
C GLY A 98 -3.33 2.38 41.50
N ASN A 99 -3.31 3.68 41.81
CA ASN A 99 -4.24 4.29 42.77
C ASN A 99 -5.70 4.24 42.28
N GLN A 100 -5.93 4.51 41.00
CA GLN A 100 -7.26 4.45 40.39
C GLN A 100 -7.77 3.00 40.31
N CYS A 101 -6.90 2.04 39.98
CA CYS A 101 -7.20 0.60 40.04
C CYS A 101 -7.66 0.18 41.45
N VAL A 102 -6.89 0.53 42.50
CA VAL A 102 -7.26 0.23 43.90
C VAL A 102 -8.58 0.89 44.30
N THR A 103 -8.82 2.13 43.87
CA THR A 103 -10.07 2.86 44.16
C THR A 103 -11.28 2.16 43.54
N ASN A 104 -11.13 1.64 42.31
CA ASN A 104 -12.18 0.93 41.59
C ASN A 104 -12.49 -0.48 42.16
N CYS A 105 -11.65 -1.05 43.02
CA CYS A 105 -11.89 -2.34 43.68
C CYS A 105 -13.01 -2.29 44.75
N GLY A 106 -13.32 -1.11 45.30
CA GLY A 106 -14.30 -0.93 46.37
C GLY A 106 -13.81 -1.33 47.78
N LEU A 107 -14.58 -0.93 48.80
CA LEU A 107 -14.22 -1.13 50.21
C LEU A 107 -14.24 -2.62 50.60
N GLY A 108 -13.12 -3.11 51.15
CA GLY A 108 -12.97 -4.48 51.67
C GLY A 108 -12.34 -5.49 50.70
N ALA A 109 -12.14 -5.13 49.42
CA ALA A 109 -11.60 -6.03 48.40
C ALA A 109 -10.05 -6.11 48.41
N ASN A 110 -9.46 -6.49 49.55
CA ASN A 110 -8.00 -6.45 49.76
C ASN A 110 -7.18 -7.23 48.71
N GLN A 111 -7.69 -8.34 48.18
CA GLN A 111 -7.02 -9.11 47.11
C GLN A 111 -7.03 -8.40 45.75
N CYS A 112 -8.07 -7.60 45.45
CA CYS A 112 -8.11 -6.78 44.24
C CYS A 112 -7.10 -5.63 44.34
N ALA A 113 -7.07 -4.98 45.52
CA ALA A 113 -6.13 -3.88 45.79
C ALA A 113 -4.65 -4.31 45.76
N SER A 114 -4.32 -5.53 46.20
CA SER A 114 -2.95 -6.06 46.13
C SER A 114 -2.55 -6.38 44.68
N LYS A 115 -3.42 -7.06 43.91
CA LYS A 115 -3.20 -7.32 42.47
C LYS A 115 -2.95 -6.07 41.65
N CYS A 116 -3.71 -5.00 41.87
CA CYS A 116 -3.50 -3.70 41.21
C CYS A 116 -2.08 -3.12 41.37
N ARG A 117 -1.29 -3.59 42.35
CA ARG A 117 0.07 -3.13 42.64
C ARG A 117 1.14 -4.21 42.42
N GLU A 118 0.79 -5.49 42.57
CA GLU A 118 1.69 -6.63 42.37
C GLU A 118 1.81 -7.00 40.88
N ASP A 119 0.71 -6.95 40.11
CA ASP A 119 0.72 -7.26 38.67
C ASP A 119 1.28 -6.09 37.83
N HIS A 120 1.41 -4.89 38.41
CA HIS A 120 1.81 -3.63 37.75
C HIS A 120 2.84 -2.83 38.59
N PRO A 121 4.07 -3.34 38.78
CA PRO A 121 5.11 -2.63 39.52
C PRO A 121 5.61 -1.40 38.74
N CYS A 122 5.66 -0.24 39.42
CA CYS A 122 6.09 1.02 38.81
C CYS A 122 7.56 1.33 39.12
N GLY A 123 8.36 1.59 38.08
CA GLY A 123 9.76 1.99 38.18
C GLY A 123 10.76 0.83 38.23
N ALA A 124 12.01 1.16 38.59
CA ALA A 124 13.19 0.32 38.46
C ALA A 124 13.16 -1.01 39.25
N SER A 125 12.49 -2.04 38.72
CA SER A 125 12.47 -3.39 39.33
C SER A 125 13.82 -4.10 39.21
N ASN A 126 14.64 -3.75 38.21
CA ASN A 126 16.01 -4.23 38.01
C ASN A 126 16.85 -3.15 37.26
N PRO A 127 17.41 -2.13 37.96
CA PRO A 127 18.17 -1.07 37.31
C PRO A 127 19.52 -1.56 36.76
N THR A 128 19.75 -1.32 35.47
CA THR A 128 21.03 -1.57 34.79
C THR A 128 22.13 -0.66 35.37
N ARG A 129 23.18 -1.23 35.96
CA ARG A 129 24.29 -0.46 36.56
C ARG A 129 25.46 -0.31 35.59
N GLU A 130 25.49 0.82 34.87
CA GLU A 130 26.58 1.20 33.94
C GLU A 130 27.93 1.55 34.64
N ASN A 131 28.03 1.44 35.97
CA ASN A 131 29.26 1.73 36.71
C ASN A 131 29.80 0.49 37.44
N LYS A 132 30.65 -0.28 36.77
CA LYS A 132 31.60 -1.21 37.41
C LYS A 132 32.91 -0.48 37.71
N THR A 133 33.01 0.11 38.90
CA THR A 133 34.25 0.74 39.39
C THR A 133 35.38 -0.30 39.46
N SER A 134 36.23 -0.34 38.43
CA SER A 134 37.38 -1.22 38.34
C SER A 134 38.64 -0.40 38.56
N SER A 135 39.11 -0.35 39.81
CA SER A 135 40.25 0.46 40.23
C SER A 135 41.58 -0.20 39.87
N THR A 136 42.10 0.08 38.68
CA THR A 136 43.52 -0.12 38.34
C THR A 136 44.00 1.01 37.44
N GLY A 137 44.87 1.87 37.95
CA GLY A 137 45.46 2.98 37.19
C GLY A 137 46.92 2.71 36.81
N THR A 138 47.34 3.25 35.67
CA THR A 138 48.73 3.70 35.42
C THR A 138 48.76 4.69 34.25
N ALA A 139 49.66 5.68 34.33
CA ALA A 139 49.93 6.66 33.26
C ALA A 139 51.01 6.12 32.27
N THR A 140 51.47 6.74 31.17
CA THR A 140 51.51 8.18 30.79
C THR A 140 51.81 8.38 29.27
N ALA A 141 51.16 9.39 28.65
CA ALA A 141 51.67 10.43 27.71
C ALA A 141 52.47 10.21 26.37
N THR A 142 51.99 10.91 25.31
CA THR A 142 52.71 11.75 24.28
C THR A 142 52.86 11.30 22.79
N ALA A 143 52.33 12.19 21.91
CA ALA A 143 52.53 12.58 20.49
C ALA A 143 53.76 12.08 19.65
N SER A 144 53.93 12.29 18.32
CA SER A 144 53.26 13.16 17.32
C SER A 144 53.68 12.80 15.85
N SER A 145 52.90 13.18 14.81
CA SER A 145 53.39 13.71 13.50
C SER A 145 52.27 13.90 12.44
N THR A 146 52.50 14.78 11.45
CA THR A 146 51.48 15.38 10.53
C THR A 146 52.09 15.66 9.14
N GLN A 147 51.23 15.96 8.12
CA GLN A 147 51.46 16.55 6.76
C GLN A 147 51.20 15.57 5.58
N THR A 148 50.72 15.95 4.38
CA THR A 148 50.29 17.23 3.71
C THR A 148 49.40 16.89 2.47
N SER A 149 49.08 17.80 1.52
CA SER A 149 48.05 18.87 1.55
C SER A 149 47.86 19.52 0.15
N GLY A 150 46.61 19.67 -0.34
CA GLY A 150 46.25 20.49 -1.52
C GLY A 150 46.21 19.77 -2.89
N ALA A 151 45.57 20.28 -3.95
CA ALA A 151 44.73 21.49 -4.11
C ALA A 151 43.80 21.38 -5.37
N ILE A 152 42.96 22.40 -5.61
CA ILE A 152 41.91 22.49 -6.65
C ILE A 152 42.38 23.35 -7.85
N PHE A 153 41.94 23.08 -9.09
CA PHE A 153 41.59 24.15 -10.08
C PHE A 153 40.67 23.68 -11.23
N THR A 154 40.15 24.64 -12.00
CA THR A 154 39.02 24.57 -12.97
C THR A 154 39.42 24.84 -14.43
N GLY A 155 38.53 24.58 -15.40
CA GLY A 155 38.67 25.03 -16.81
C GLY A 155 37.46 24.70 -17.71
N MET A 156 37.12 25.59 -18.66
CA MET A 156 36.01 25.47 -19.62
C MET A 156 36.39 26.02 -21.02
N ALA A 157 35.63 25.61 -22.05
CA ALA A 157 35.27 26.32 -23.31
C ALA A 157 35.91 25.91 -24.67
N GLY A 158 35.08 25.98 -25.73
CA GLY A 158 35.40 25.85 -27.18
C GLY A 158 35.35 24.40 -27.71
N ASP A 159 34.32 23.87 -28.39
CA ASP A 159 33.37 24.36 -29.43
C ASP A 159 33.97 24.44 -30.85
N ASP A 160 33.48 23.57 -31.76
CA ASP A 160 33.14 23.93 -33.15
C ASP A 160 32.24 22.87 -33.82
N SER A 161 31.67 23.21 -34.98
CA SER A 161 30.41 22.66 -35.51
C SER A 161 30.47 22.19 -36.98
N SER A 162 29.53 21.32 -37.40
CA SER A 162 28.98 21.34 -38.78
C SER A 162 27.78 20.38 -38.99
N ASN A 163 26.90 20.75 -39.92
CA ASN A 163 25.57 20.17 -40.17
C ASN A 163 25.56 18.90 -41.05
N GLY A 164 24.52 18.08 -40.87
CA GLY A 164 24.05 17.09 -41.84
C GLY A 164 22.56 16.75 -41.62
N SER A 165 21.69 17.12 -42.55
CA SER A 165 20.23 17.04 -42.42
C SER A 165 19.60 15.85 -43.16
N GLY A 166 18.52 15.27 -42.62
CA GLY A 166 17.57 14.47 -43.41
C GLY A 166 16.92 13.25 -42.72
N SER A 167 15.59 13.23 -42.73
CA SER A 167 14.71 12.05 -42.63
C SER A 167 14.91 11.06 -41.46
N SER A 168 14.22 11.30 -40.33
CA SER A 168 14.12 10.31 -39.23
C SER A 168 12.78 10.26 -38.47
N GLY A 169 11.74 11.00 -38.89
CA GLY A 169 10.45 11.05 -38.19
C GLY A 169 9.71 9.71 -38.06
N ALA A 170 9.73 8.86 -39.09
CA ALA A 170 9.08 7.55 -39.06
C ALA A 170 9.86 6.51 -38.22
N ALA A 171 11.20 6.56 -38.24
CA ALA A 171 12.05 5.67 -37.46
C ALA A 171 12.02 6.01 -35.95
N ALA A 172 11.95 7.30 -35.61
CA ALA A 172 11.82 7.76 -34.23
C ALA A 172 10.50 7.32 -33.57
N LEU A 173 9.38 7.27 -34.32
CA LEU A 173 8.10 6.74 -33.80
C LEU A 173 8.16 5.24 -33.51
N ALA A 174 8.82 4.46 -34.38
CA ALA A 174 9.01 3.02 -34.15
C ALA A 174 9.92 2.75 -32.95
N MET A 175 11.02 3.49 -32.82
CA MET A 175 11.89 3.44 -31.63
C MET A 175 11.16 3.88 -30.35
N GLY A 176 10.28 4.89 -30.41
CA GLY A 176 9.53 5.37 -29.25
C GLY A 176 8.59 4.32 -28.64
N ARG A 177 7.98 3.45 -29.46
CA ARG A 177 7.06 2.41 -28.98
C ARG A 177 7.78 1.29 -28.23
N GLU A 178 8.89 0.80 -28.80
CA GLU A 178 9.73 -0.23 -28.17
C GLU A 178 10.52 0.33 -26.97
N ALA A 179 11.03 1.56 -27.08
CA ALA A 179 11.70 2.24 -25.96
C ALA A 179 10.74 2.52 -24.80
N GLY A 180 9.46 2.81 -25.06
CA GLY A 180 8.45 2.98 -24.01
C GLY A 180 8.27 1.70 -23.18
N PHE A 181 8.18 0.54 -23.82
CA PHE A 181 8.13 -0.74 -23.12
C PHE A 181 9.45 -1.09 -22.43
N ALA A 182 10.60 -0.84 -23.08
CA ALA A 182 11.91 -1.05 -22.47
C ALA A 182 12.18 -0.12 -21.27
N VAL A 183 11.65 1.11 -21.27
CA VAL A 183 11.65 2.03 -20.12
C VAL A 183 10.69 1.55 -19.03
N LEU A 184 9.55 0.96 -19.38
CA LEU A 184 8.61 0.42 -18.39
C LEU A 184 9.17 -0.83 -17.69
N VAL A 185 9.62 -1.81 -18.47
CA VAL A 185 10.33 -2.99 -17.95
C VAL A 185 11.62 -2.58 -17.25
N GLY A 186 12.38 -1.64 -17.80
CA GLY A 186 13.62 -1.14 -17.21
C GLY A 186 13.43 -0.35 -15.91
N SER A 187 12.34 0.42 -15.76
CA SER A 187 12.03 1.13 -14.51
C SER A 187 11.39 0.23 -13.47
N LEU A 188 10.64 -0.79 -13.88
CA LEU A 188 10.02 -1.77 -12.97
C LEU A 188 11.03 -2.83 -12.51
N LEU A 189 11.84 -3.40 -13.43
CA LEU A 189 13.02 -4.19 -13.07
C LEU A 189 14.08 -3.35 -12.36
N GLY A 190 14.22 -2.06 -12.69
CA GLY A 190 15.11 -1.14 -11.99
C GLY A 190 14.64 -0.83 -10.57
N GLY A 191 13.33 -0.69 -10.33
CA GLY A 191 12.72 -0.55 -9.01
C GLY A 191 12.83 -1.84 -8.19
N VAL A 192 12.61 -3.01 -8.81
CA VAL A 192 12.84 -4.32 -8.19
C VAL A 192 14.34 -4.55 -7.93
N ALA A 193 15.24 -4.11 -8.81
CA ALA A 193 16.67 -4.12 -8.58
C ALA A 193 17.07 -3.19 -7.43
N LEU A 194 16.45 -2.02 -7.29
CA LEU A 194 16.65 -1.13 -6.13
C LEU A 194 16.18 -1.80 -4.83
N LEU A 195 15.04 -2.51 -4.86
CA LEU A 195 14.53 -3.32 -3.74
C LEU A 195 15.43 -4.52 -3.39
N LEU A 196 16.16 -5.08 -4.37
CA LEU A 196 17.12 -6.18 -4.17
C LEU A 196 18.52 -5.67 -3.77
N MET A 197 18.92 -4.50 -4.27
CA MET A 197 20.19 -3.82 -4.00
C MET A 197 20.01 -2.86 -2.83
N GLY A 198 19.86 -3.42 -1.61
CA GLY A 198 19.72 -2.66 -0.37
C GLY A 198 20.90 -1.70 -0.16
N THR A 199 20.72 -0.46 -0.60
CA THR A 199 21.72 0.61 -0.47
C THR A 199 21.41 1.42 0.78
N LYS A 200 22.42 1.63 1.62
CA LYS A 200 22.34 2.49 2.80
C LYS A 200 22.16 3.95 2.37
N THR A 201 20.91 4.38 2.23
CA THR A 201 20.56 5.80 2.07
C THR A 201 20.74 6.54 3.40
N SER A 202 21.30 7.76 3.34
CA SER A 202 21.50 8.63 4.51
C SER A 202 20.19 8.90 5.28
N ASP A 203 20.21 8.68 6.59
CA ASP A 203 19.03 8.65 7.47
C ASP A 203 18.18 9.94 7.42
N ARG A 204 18.81 11.08 7.10
CA ARG A 204 18.14 12.39 7.04
C ARG A 204 17.11 12.53 5.91
N ALA A 205 17.20 11.73 4.85
CA ALA A 205 16.23 11.77 3.75
C ALA A 205 15.02 10.84 3.94
N ALA A 206 15.08 9.96 4.94
CA ALA A 206 14.03 9.00 5.27
C ALA A 206 12.97 9.60 6.20
N ALA A 207 13.39 10.41 7.18
CA ALA A 207 12.55 10.92 8.27
C ALA A 207 11.29 11.71 7.85
N ALA A 208 11.26 12.32 6.66
CA ALA A 208 10.10 13.09 6.19
C ALA A 208 8.98 12.23 5.53
N GLU A 209 9.24 10.94 5.26
CA GLU A 209 8.29 10.04 4.61
C GLU A 209 8.23 8.64 5.26
N CYS A 210 9.01 8.41 6.32
CA CYS A 210 8.99 7.19 7.11
C CYS A 210 7.76 7.13 8.04
N ILE A 211 7.26 5.91 8.19
CA ILE A 211 6.34 5.51 9.25
C ILE A 211 7.07 5.67 10.59
N SER A 212 6.46 6.29 11.60
CA SER A 212 7.06 6.35 12.94
C SER A 212 7.16 4.97 13.58
N ASP A 213 8.12 4.77 14.48
CA ASP A 213 8.27 3.49 15.19
C ASP A 213 7.00 3.13 16.00
N ASP A 214 6.29 4.13 16.52
CA ASP A 214 4.97 3.99 17.16
C ASP A 214 3.92 3.41 16.20
N ALA A 215 3.90 3.87 14.94
CA ALA A 215 2.99 3.37 13.92
C ALA A 215 3.39 1.95 13.48
N LEU A 216 4.68 1.62 13.48
CA LEU A 216 5.19 0.27 13.19
C LEU A 216 4.86 -0.75 14.29
N ILE A 217 4.72 -0.35 15.57
CA ILE A 217 4.46 -1.29 16.68
C ILE A 217 3.18 -2.11 16.49
N HIS A 218 2.17 -1.53 15.83
CA HIS A 218 0.93 -2.23 15.52
C HIS A 218 1.12 -3.43 14.57
N LEU A 219 2.18 -3.44 13.76
CA LEU A 219 2.50 -4.57 12.86
C LEU A 219 2.90 -5.84 13.62
N LYS A 220 3.45 -5.73 14.84
CA LYS A 220 3.80 -6.91 15.69
C LYS A 220 2.57 -7.63 16.26
N SER A 221 1.46 -6.90 16.43
CA SER A 221 0.17 -7.44 16.91
C SER A 221 -0.83 -7.64 15.76
N TYR A 222 -0.45 -7.33 14.53
CA TYR A 222 -1.34 -7.41 13.37
C TYR A 222 -1.70 -8.87 13.03
N LYS A 223 -2.99 -9.12 12.80
CA LYS A 223 -3.51 -10.40 12.34
C LYS A 223 -4.49 -10.18 11.20
N TYR A 224 -4.15 -10.71 10.03
CA TYR A 224 -5.00 -10.68 8.85
C TYR A 224 -6.38 -11.30 9.14
N SER A 225 -7.43 -10.65 8.64
CA SER A 225 -8.82 -11.08 8.76
C SER A 225 -9.52 -10.90 7.42
N ALA A 226 -10.11 -11.99 6.91
CA ALA A 226 -10.92 -11.97 5.70
C ALA A 226 -12.08 -12.97 5.81
N VAL A 227 -13.19 -12.64 5.16
CA VAL A 227 -14.40 -13.47 5.07
C VAL A 227 -14.71 -13.69 3.61
N ASP A 228 -14.53 -14.92 3.13
CA ASP A 228 -14.77 -15.32 1.74
C ASP A 228 -15.98 -16.24 1.62
N LYS A 229 -17.00 -15.74 0.91
CA LYS A 229 -18.29 -16.40 0.68
C LYS A 229 -18.45 -16.95 -0.74
N SER A 230 -17.42 -16.88 -1.60
CA SER A 230 -17.50 -17.41 -2.97
C SER A 230 -17.64 -18.93 -2.97
N PRO A 231 -18.67 -19.52 -3.61
CA PRO A 231 -18.76 -20.96 -3.78
C PRO A 231 -17.62 -21.51 -4.65
N ILE A 232 -17.17 -20.75 -5.66
CA ILE A 232 -16.12 -21.19 -6.59
C ILE A 232 -14.76 -21.25 -5.86
N SER A 233 -14.41 -20.22 -5.08
CA SER A 233 -13.25 -20.27 -4.18
C SER A 233 -13.38 -21.47 -3.24
N ASN A 234 -14.47 -21.55 -2.47
CA ASN A 234 -14.61 -22.52 -1.39
C ASN A 234 -14.55 -23.98 -1.86
N TYR A 235 -15.21 -24.32 -2.97
CA TYR A 235 -15.40 -25.71 -3.41
C TYR A 235 -14.57 -26.13 -4.63
N ILE A 236 -14.07 -25.20 -5.45
CA ILE A 236 -13.36 -25.53 -6.70
C ILE A 236 -11.88 -25.09 -6.63
N LEU A 237 -11.63 -23.81 -6.37
CA LEU A 237 -10.27 -23.26 -6.45
C LEU A 237 -9.43 -23.54 -5.20
N ARG A 238 -10.01 -23.57 -3.99
CA ARG A 238 -9.25 -23.89 -2.77
C ARG A 238 -8.55 -25.26 -2.81
N PRO A 239 -9.18 -26.36 -3.27
CA PRO A 239 -8.48 -27.63 -3.52
C PRO A 239 -7.30 -27.48 -4.48
N TYR A 240 -7.48 -26.79 -5.61
CA TYR A 240 -6.43 -26.52 -6.59
C TYR A 240 -5.27 -25.71 -6.00
N TRP A 241 -5.55 -24.59 -5.33
CA TRP A 241 -4.53 -23.76 -4.67
C TRP A 241 -3.83 -24.48 -3.51
N ASN A 242 -4.52 -25.37 -2.79
CA ASN A 242 -3.91 -26.19 -1.74
C ASN A 242 -2.92 -27.21 -2.31
N ALA A 243 -3.15 -27.74 -3.53
CA ALA A 243 -2.15 -28.56 -4.21
C ALA A 243 -1.02 -27.70 -4.80
N ALA A 244 -1.35 -26.58 -5.44
CA ALA A 244 -0.37 -25.71 -6.10
C ALA A 244 0.60 -25.03 -5.12
N VAL A 245 0.20 -24.72 -3.88
CA VAL A 245 1.13 -24.18 -2.86
C VAL A 245 2.25 -25.17 -2.52
N GLU A 246 2.01 -26.48 -2.64
CA GLU A 246 3.01 -27.49 -2.27
C GLU A 246 4.23 -27.48 -3.20
N LEU A 247 4.03 -27.06 -4.46
CA LEU A 247 5.05 -26.89 -5.49
C LEU A 247 6.01 -25.72 -5.17
N LEU A 248 5.60 -24.76 -4.34
CA LEU A 248 6.44 -23.61 -3.99
C LEU A 248 7.57 -24.06 -3.03
N PRO A 249 8.83 -23.65 -3.26
CA PRO A 249 9.91 -23.99 -2.36
C PRO A 249 9.85 -23.16 -1.06
N LEU A 250 10.28 -23.75 0.06
CA LEU A 250 10.15 -23.14 1.40
C LEU A 250 11.04 -21.92 1.66
N TRP A 251 11.98 -21.60 0.74
CA TRP A 251 12.76 -20.37 0.79
C TRP A 251 12.04 -19.17 0.16
N LEU A 252 10.99 -19.40 -0.65
CA LEU A 252 10.26 -18.37 -1.37
C LEU A 252 9.31 -17.66 -0.40
N ALA A 253 9.52 -16.36 -0.18
CA ALA A 253 8.63 -15.57 0.66
C ALA A 253 7.28 -15.31 -0.05
N PRO A 254 6.17 -15.15 0.70
CA PRO A 254 4.84 -14.85 0.16
C PRO A 254 4.86 -13.73 -0.87
N ASN A 255 5.45 -12.58 -0.54
CA ASN A 255 5.51 -11.39 -1.39
C ASN A 255 6.19 -11.64 -2.75
N MET A 256 7.12 -12.61 -2.81
CA MET A 256 7.74 -13.00 -4.09
C MET A 256 6.78 -13.84 -4.95
N VAL A 257 5.88 -14.61 -4.34
CA VAL A 257 4.80 -15.31 -5.06
C VAL A 257 3.88 -14.28 -5.72
N THR A 258 3.43 -13.27 -4.97
CA THR A 258 2.64 -12.13 -5.49
C THR A 258 3.35 -11.45 -6.67
N LEU A 259 4.65 -11.15 -6.50
CA LEU A 259 5.46 -10.45 -7.50
C LEU A 259 5.64 -11.29 -8.78
N LEU A 260 5.84 -12.60 -8.65
CA LEU A 260 5.88 -13.53 -9.79
C LEU A 260 4.53 -13.58 -10.52
N GLY A 261 3.41 -13.52 -9.79
CA GLY A 261 2.07 -13.39 -10.37
C GLY A 261 1.96 -12.12 -11.22
N PHE A 262 2.39 -10.99 -10.67
CA PHE A 262 2.37 -9.69 -11.37
C PHE A 262 3.23 -9.67 -12.64
N PHE A 263 4.36 -10.39 -12.66
CA PHE A 263 5.18 -10.50 -13.88
C PHE A 263 4.45 -11.18 -15.06
N PHE A 264 3.46 -12.06 -14.84
CA PHE A 264 2.62 -12.56 -15.92
C PHE A 264 1.77 -11.47 -16.57
N ILE A 265 1.19 -10.58 -15.77
CA ILE A 265 0.44 -9.42 -16.26
C ILE A 265 1.35 -8.49 -17.05
N LEU A 266 2.52 -8.15 -16.50
CA LEU A 266 3.49 -7.27 -17.16
C LEU A 266 4.01 -7.86 -18.48
N GLY A 267 4.24 -9.18 -18.52
CA GLY A 267 4.56 -9.91 -19.75
C GLY A 267 3.45 -9.77 -20.79
N ASN A 268 2.20 -9.98 -20.40
CA ASN A 268 1.04 -9.81 -21.28
C ASN A 268 0.83 -8.35 -21.74
N ILE A 269 1.11 -7.35 -20.90
CA ILE A 269 1.13 -5.93 -21.30
C ILE A 269 2.22 -5.67 -22.34
N GLY A 270 3.38 -6.31 -22.23
CA GLY A 270 4.42 -6.28 -23.26
C GLY A 270 3.96 -6.89 -24.58
N LEU A 271 3.38 -8.10 -24.53
CA LEU A 271 2.80 -8.75 -25.69
C LEU A 271 1.68 -7.90 -26.32
N LEU A 272 0.86 -7.21 -25.52
CA LEU A 272 -0.14 -6.28 -25.99
C LEU A 272 0.48 -5.11 -26.79
N VAL A 273 1.49 -4.43 -26.24
CA VAL A 273 2.17 -3.29 -26.91
C VAL A 273 2.89 -3.71 -28.20
N VAL A 274 3.42 -4.93 -28.24
CA VAL A 274 4.09 -5.47 -29.44
C VAL A 274 3.08 -5.89 -30.50
N PHE A 275 2.10 -6.74 -30.16
CA PHE A 275 1.25 -7.44 -31.13
C PHE A 275 -0.12 -6.80 -31.38
N MET A 276 -0.66 -6.00 -30.45
CA MET A 276 -2.00 -5.38 -30.55
C MET A 276 -2.05 -4.01 -29.82
N PRO A 277 -1.22 -3.04 -30.25
CA PRO A 277 -1.08 -1.74 -29.57
C PRO A 277 -2.34 -0.85 -29.66
N ASP A 278 -3.27 -1.15 -30.59
CA ASP A 278 -4.49 -0.38 -30.82
C ASP A 278 -5.65 -0.75 -29.89
N LEU A 279 -5.53 -1.86 -29.14
CA LEU A 279 -6.58 -2.45 -28.30
C LEU A 279 -7.86 -2.86 -29.07
N VAL A 280 -7.78 -3.02 -30.40
CA VAL A 280 -8.89 -3.41 -31.28
C VAL A 280 -8.68 -4.81 -31.85
N GLY A 281 -7.49 -5.07 -32.40
CA GLY A 281 -7.18 -6.35 -33.05
C GLY A 281 -7.93 -6.57 -34.38
N PRO A 282 -8.02 -7.82 -34.88
CA PRO A 282 -7.60 -9.06 -34.22
C PRO A 282 -6.08 -9.22 -34.16
N GLY A 283 -5.57 -9.55 -32.97
CA GLY A 283 -4.23 -10.14 -32.80
C GLY A 283 -4.23 -11.65 -33.11
N PRO A 284 -3.07 -12.31 -33.08
CA PRO A 284 -2.99 -13.76 -33.20
C PRO A 284 -3.76 -14.47 -32.08
N SER A 285 -4.51 -15.55 -32.36
CA SER A 285 -5.32 -16.26 -31.34
C SER A 285 -4.58 -16.62 -30.06
N TRP A 286 -3.29 -17.00 -30.16
CA TRP A 286 -2.46 -17.36 -29.01
C TRP A 286 -2.23 -16.19 -28.04
N LEU A 287 -2.32 -14.94 -28.50
CA LEU A 287 -2.16 -13.74 -27.67
C LEU A 287 -3.29 -13.65 -26.64
N TYR A 288 -4.53 -13.88 -27.06
CA TYR A 288 -5.68 -13.88 -26.15
C TYR A 288 -5.63 -15.06 -25.17
N TYR A 289 -5.13 -16.23 -25.60
CA TYR A 289 -4.86 -17.34 -24.68
C TYR A 289 -3.73 -17.02 -23.69
N SER A 290 -2.70 -16.25 -24.08
CA SER A 290 -1.65 -15.80 -23.14
C SER A 290 -2.21 -14.81 -22.13
N PHE A 291 -3.12 -13.92 -22.55
CA PHE A 291 -3.83 -12.99 -21.66
C PHE A 291 -4.61 -13.77 -20.59
N ALA A 292 -5.46 -14.73 -21.01
CA ALA A 292 -6.22 -15.60 -20.10
C ALA A 292 -5.31 -16.38 -19.15
N PHE A 293 -4.25 -17.00 -19.67
CA PHE A 293 -3.29 -17.76 -18.87
C PHE A 293 -2.59 -16.89 -17.83
N GLY A 294 -2.06 -15.73 -18.23
CA GLY A 294 -1.34 -14.85 -17.32
C GLY A 294 -2.23 -14.21 -16.25
N LEU A 295 -3.49 -13.90 -16.57
CA LEU A 295 -4.46 -13.42 -15.59
C LEU A 295 -4.89 -14.54 -14.61
N PHE A 296 -5.07 -15.77 -15.09
CA PHE A 296 -5.32 -16.92 -14.22
C PHE A 296 -4.11 -17.28 -13.34
N MET A 297 -2.88 -17.16 -13.86
CA MET A 297 -1.66 -17.35 -13.08
C MET A 297 -1.46 -16.24 -12.06
N TYR A 298 -1.85 -14.99 -12.36
CA TYR A 298 -1.92 -13.90 -11.39
C TYR A 298 -2.84 -14.28 -10.22
N GLN A 299 -4.11 -14.58 -10.47
CA GLN A 299 -5.09 -15.01 -9.45
C GLN A 299 -4.59 -16.21 -8.66
N THR A 300 -3.96 -17.18 -9.33
CA THR A 300 -3.37 -18.34 -8.67
C THR A 300 -2.31 -17.88 -7.67
N MET A 301 -1.32 -17.09 -8.10
CA MET A 301 -0.17 -16.72 -7.26
C MET A 301 -0.52 -15.78 -6.10
N ASP A 302 -1.43 -14.84 -6.34
CA ASP A 302 -2.15 -14.06 -5.32
C ASP A 302 -2.72 -14.99 -4.23
N ASN A 303 -3.62 -15.92 -4.58
CA ASN A 303 -4.20 -16.84 -3.60
C ASN A 303 -3.21 -17.86 -3.00
N LEU A 304 -2.04 -18.06 -3.61
CA LEU A 304 -0.96 -18.88 -3.06
C LEU A 304 -0.14 -18.15 -2.01
N ASP A 305 -0.03 -16.82 -2.02
CA ASP A 305 0.92 -16.11 -1.16
C ASP A 305 0.57 -16.26 0.34
N GLY A 306 -0.70 -16.10 0.71
CA GLY A 306 -1.17 -16.27 2.08
C GLY A 306 -1.13 -17.74 2.49
N LYS A 307 -1.32 -18.67 1.53
CA LYS A 307 -1.18 -20.11 1.80
C LYS A 307 0.28 -20.46 2.08
N GLN A 308 1.22 -19.91 1.31
CA GLN A 308 2.64 -19.99 1.57
C GLN A 308 2.96 -19.36 2.92
N ALA A 309 2.46 -18.17 3.24
CA ALA A 309 2.68 -17.46 4.50
C ALA A 309 2.23 -18.27 5.73
N ARG A 310 1.14 -19.04 5.60
CA ARG A 310 0.66 -19.98 6.62
C ARG A 310 1.53 -21.24 6.69
N ARG A 311 1.91 -21.81 5.55
CA ARG A 311 2.79 -23.00 5.41
C ARG A 311 4.21 -22.75 5.94
N THR A 312 4.74 -21.55 5.76
CA THR A 312 6.10 -21.15 6.16
C THR A 312 6.16 -20.39 7.47
N GLY A 313 5.03 -20.08 8.12
CA GLY A 313 5.02 -19.31 9.37
C GLY A 313 5.54 -17.87 9.22
N THR A 314 5.28 -17.23 8.08
CA THR A 314 5.76 -15.87 7.74
C THR A 314 4.63 -14.89 7.42
N SER A 315 3.42 -15.12 7.95
CA SER A 315 2.32 -14.14 7.88
C SER A 315 2.71 -12.85 8.61
N SER A 316 2.48 -11.69 8.00
CA SER A 316 2.81 -10.37 8.55
C SER A 316 1.98 -9.28 7.86
N GLY A 317 1.87 -8.10 8.48
CA GLY A 317 1.24 -6.93 7.83
C GLY A 317 1.96 -6.45 6.57
N LEU A 318 3.27 -6.75 6.43
CA LEU A 318 3.99 -6.52 5.17
C LEU A 318 3.42 -7.35 4.02
N GLY A 319 2.98 -8.58 4.30
CA GLY A 319 2.38 -9.47 3.31
C GLY A 319 1.15 -8.83 2.68
N GLU A 320 0.18 -8.43 3.51
CA GLU A 320 -1.05 -7.75 3.07
C GLU A 320 -0.77 -6.43 2.35
N LEU A 321 0.18 -5.62 2.83
CA LEU A 321 0.55 -4.36 2.17
C LEU A 321 1.13 -4.61 0.77
N PHE A 322 1.92 -5.67 0.62
CA PHE A 322 2.55 -6.03 -0.64
C PHE A 322 1.52 -6.64 -1.60
N ASP A 323 0.72 -7.60 -1.12
CA ASP A 323 -0.33 -8.30 -1.83
C ASP A 323 -1.38 -7.35 -2.43
N HIS A 324 -2.23 -6.77 -1.58
CA HIS A 324 -3.26 -5.80 -1.98
C HIS A 324 -2.66 -4.54 -2.67
N GLY A 325 -1.36 -4.26 -2.46
CA GLY A 325 -0.63 -3.19 -3.14
C GLY A 325 -0.31 -3.51 -4.60
N ILE A 326 0.13 -4.74 -4.88
CA ILE A 326 0.32 -5.26 -6.25
C ILE A 326 -1.03 -5.40 -6.95
N ASP A 327 -2.05 -5.87 -6.23
CA ASP A 327 -3.44 -5.98 -6.70
C ASP A 327 -4.00 -4.62 -7.16
N SER A 328 -3.67 -3.56 -6.43
CA SER A 328 -3.98 -2.19 -6.82
C SER A 328 -3.27 -1.71 -8.09
N LEU A 329 -2.01 -2.10 -8.30
CA LEU A 329 -1.32 -1.84 -9.58
C LEU A 329 -1.97 -2.62 -10.72
N ASN A 330 -2.39 -3.86 -10.45
CA ASN A 330 -2.95 -4.76 -11.44
C ASN A 330 -4.33 -4.32 -11.95
N CYS A 331 -5.13 -3.63 -11.12
CA CYS A 331 -6.49 -3.17 -11.44
C CYS A 331 -6.64 -2.54 -12.83
N THR A 332 -5.73 -1.66 -13.27
CA THR A 332 -5.80 -1.07 -14.62
C THR A 332 -5.14 -1.92 -15.69
N LEU A 333 -4.14 -2.73 -15.33
CA LEU A 333 -3.32 -3.50 -16.27
C LEU A 333 -4.03 -4.76 -16.74
N ALA A 334 -4.56 -5.59 -15.82
CA ALA A 334 -5.40 -6.73 -16.18
C ALA A 334 -6.62 -6.31 -17.01
N SER A 335 -7.26 -5.19 -16.65
CA SER A 335 -8.43 -4.68 -17.36
C SER A 335 -8.09 -4.06 -18.73
N LEU A 336 -6.84 -3.67 -18.96
CA LEU A 336 -6.37 -3.27 -20.29
C LEU A 336 -6.22 -4.47 -21.24
N LEU A 337 -5.83 -5.64 -20.71
CA LEU A 337 -5.86 -6.90 -21.47
C LEU A 337 -7.30 -7.28 -21.85
N GLU A 338 -8.26 -7.12 -20.93
CA GLU A 338 -9.69 -7.33 -21.18
C GLU A 338 -10.23 -6.35 -22.23
N THR A 339 -9.85 -5.08 -22.13
CA THR A 339 -10.19 -4.01 -23.09
C THR A 339 -9.76 -4.38 -24.52
N ALA A 340 -8.59 -4.99 -24.66
CA ALA A 340 -8.07 -5.48 -25.94
C ALA A 340 -8.69 -6.82 -26.37
N ALA A 341 -9.00 -7.72 -25.44
CA ALA A 341 -9.73 -8.95 -25.70
C ALA A 341 -11.13 -8.68 -26.26
N MET A 342 -11.80 -7.63 -25.79
CA MET A 342 -13.11 -7.19 -26.29
C MET A 342 -13.05 -6.25 -27.51
N GLY A 343 -11.85 -5.94 -28.02
CA GLY A 343 -11.67 -5.05 -29.18
C GLY A 343 -12.25 -3.65 -28.98
N LEU A 344 -12.13 -3.09 -27.77
CA LEU A 344 -12.76 -1.81 -27.44
C LEU A 344 -11.97 -0.59 -27.91
N GLY A 345 -10.67 -0.73 -28.19
CA GLY A 345 -9.81 0.38 -28.61
C GLY A 345 -9.68 1.51 -27.57
N CYS A 346 -9.20 2.66 -28.03
CA CYS A 346 -9.25 3.93 -27.27
C CYS A 346 -10.66 4.59 -27.22
N SER A 347 -11.73 3.80 -27.34
CA SER A 347 -13.10 4.28 -27.27
C SER A 347 -13.50 4.69 -25.84
N LYS A 348 -14.66 5.34 -25.69
CA LYS A 348 -15.21 5.69 -24.37
C LYS A 348 -15.47 4.45 -23.51
N SER A 349 -15.95 3.35 -24.09
CA SER A 349 -16.16 2.09 -23.39
C SER A 349 -14.84 1.38 -23.08
N GLY A 350 -13.81 1.50 -23.94
CA GLY A 350 -12.47 0.98 -23.68
C GLY A 350 -11.80 1.67 -22.50
N VAL A 351 -11.80 3.01 -22.46
CA VAL A 351 -11.32 3.79 -21.30
C VAL A 351 -12.05 3.40 -20.01
N PHE A 352 -13.37 3.30 -20.05
CA PHE A 352 -14.15 2.88 -18.88
C PHE A 352 -13.73 1.48 -18.41
N THR A 353 -13.68 0.51 -19.32
CA THR A 353 -13.33 -0.89 -19.01
C THR A 353 -11.92 -0.98 -18.42
N ALA A 354 -10.94 -0.27 -18.98
CA ALA A 354 -9.55 -0.30 -18.51
C ALA A 354 -9.33 0.35 -17.12
N LEU A 355 -10.26 1.19 -16.62
CA LEU A 355 -10.08 1.96 -15.38
C LEU A 355 -11.14 1.68 -14.30
N VAL A 356 -12.28 1.08 -14.65
CA VAL A 356 -13.37 0.80 -13.71
C VAL A 356 -12.99 -0.12 -12.52
N PRO A 357 -12.06 -1.10 -12.61
CA PRO A 357 -11.73 -1.95 -11.46
C PRO A 357 -11.07 -1.21 -10.28
N CYS A 358 -10.54 0.00 -10.51
CA CYS A 358 -10.09 0.87 -9.42
C CYS A 358 -11.23 1.23 -8.44
N LEU A 359 -12.49 1.31 -8.89
CA LEU A 359 -13.63 1.61 -8.02
C LEU A 359 -13.92 0.48 -7.01
N PRO A 360 -14.20 -0.78 -7.40
CA PRO A 360 -14.44 -1.84 -6.44
C PRO A 360 -13.23 -2.10 -5.54
N MET A 361 -12.00 -1.98 -6.06
CA MET A 361 -10.78 -2.12 -5.25
C MET A 361 -10.66 -1.01 -4.18
N PHE A 362 -10.95 0.25 -4.54
CA PHE A 362 -11.00 1.34 -3.57
C PHE A 362 -12.05 1.06 -2.47
N PHE A 363 -13.27 0.66 -2.85
CA PHE A 363 -14.34 0.43 -1.88
C PHE A 363 -14.09 -0.77 -0.95
N SER A 364 -13.50 -1.87 -1.43
CA SER A 364 -13.12 -3.01 -0.59
C SER A 364 -11.94 -2.69 0.34
N THR A 365 -10.98 -1.90 -0.14
CA THR A 365 -9.85 -1.45 0.69
C THR A 365 -10.31 -0.44 1.76
N TRP A 366 -11.24 0.46 1.42
CA TRP A 366 -11.87 1.41 2.35
C TRP A 366 -12.76 0.70 3.38
N GLU A 367 -13.53 -0.30 2.96
CA GLU A 367 -14.26 -1.20 3.85
C GLU A 367 -13.33 -1.90 4.83
N THR A 368 -12.22 -2.46 4.34
CA THR A 368 -11.22 -3.14 5.18
C THR A 368 -10.59 -2.19 6.19
N TYR A 369 -10.30 -0.94 5.81
CA TYR A 369 -9.78 0.09 6.72
C TYR A 369 -10.71 0.37 7.91
N HIS A 370 -12.03 0.41 7.72
CA HIS A 370 -13.00 0.67 8.81
C HIS A 370 -13.47 -0.56 9.58
N THR A 371 -13.48 -1.73 8.95
CA THR A 371 -14.00 -2.97 9.53
C THR A 371 -12.91 -3.89 10.07
N HIS A 372 -11.65 -3.62 9.70
CA HIS A 372 -10.48 -4.48 9.90
C HIS A 372 -10.69 -5.92 9.42
N THR A 373 -11.48 -6.12 8.36
CA THR A 373 -11.73 -7.42 7.74
C THR A 373 -12.06 -7.25 6.26
N LEU A 374 -11.37 -7.97 5.39
CA LEU A 374 -11.68 -8.01 3.96
C LEU A 374 -12.95 -8.86 3.73
N TYR A 375 -13.99 -8.30 3.12
CA TYR A 375 -15.22 -9.03 2.80
C TYR A 375 -15.29 -9.37 1.31
N LEU A 376 -15.17 -10.67 0.99
CA LEU A 376 -15.37 -11.20 -0.35
C LEU A 376 -16.78 -11.83 -0.44
N GLY A 377 -17.61 -11.22 -1.29
CA GLY A 377 -18.99 -11.65 -1.54
C GLY A 377 -19.09 -13.03 -2.22
N ARG A 378 -20.33 -13.53 -2.34
CA ARG A 378 -20.63 -14.78 -3.07
C ARG A 378 -20.25 -14.73 -4.55
N ILE A 379 -20.29 -13.52 -5.10
CA ILE A 379 -19.72 -13.14 -6.40
C ILE A 379 -18.80 -11.97 -6.05
N ASN A 380 -17.52 -12.05 -6.39
CA ASN A 380 -16.54 -11.01 -6.15
C ASN A 380 -15.56 -10.86 -7.33
N GLY A 381 -14.90 -9.71 -7.42
CA GLY A 381 -13.92 -9.42 -8.48
C GLY A 381 -12.77 -10.42 -8.53
N PRO A 382 -12.01 -10.63 -7.42
CA PRO A 382 -10.85 -11.50 -7.40
C PRO A 382 -11.11 -12.95 -7.79
N THR A 383 -12.29 -13.50 -7.52
CA THR A 383 -12.66 -14.88 -7.89
C THR A 383 -13.48 -14.96 -9.17
N GLU A 384 -14.77 -14.64 -9.11
CA GLU A 384 -15.69 -14.77 -10.25
C GLU A 384 -15.35 -13.78 -11.37
N GLY A 385 -15.03 -12.53 -11.04
CA GLY A 385 -14.71 -11.50 -12.03
C GLY A 385 -13.51 -11.85 -12.89
N ILE A 386 -12.41 -12.32 -12.27
CA ILE A 386 -11.23 -12.79 -13.00
C ILE A 386 -11.55 -14.02 -13.85
N LEU A 387 -12.32 -15.01 -13.36
CA LEU A 387 -12.69 -16.17 -14.19
C LEU A 387 -13.56 -15.79 -15.38
N ILE A 388 -14.44 -14.79 -15.24
CA ILE A 388 -15.23 -14.24 -16.35
C ILE A 388 -14.30 -13.56 -17.37
N ALA A 389 -13.36 -12.72 -16.94
CA ALA A 389 -12.38 -12.07 -17.82
C ALA A 389 -11.49 -13.11 -18.56
N CYS A 390 -10.97 -14.11 -17.85
CA CYS A 390 -10.25 -15.23 -18.48
C CYS A 390 -11.13 -15.96 -19.52
N SER A 391 -12.43 -16.10 -19.28
CA SER A 391 -13.37 -16.71 -20.23
C SER A 391 -13.60 -15.81 -21.47
N VAL A 392 -13.72 -14.49 -21.29
CA VAL A 392 -13.79 -13.51 -22.38
C VAL A 392 -12.53 -13.58 -23.24
N MET A 393 -11.34 -13.57 -22.62
CA MET A 393 -10.06 -13.73 -23.29
C MET A 393 -9.97 -15.05 -24.08
N VAL A 394 -10.39 -16.19 -23.51
CA VAL A 394 -10.43 -17.48 -24.24
C VAL A 394 -11.40 -17.43 -25.43
N VAL A 395 -12.60 -16.87 -25.26
CA VAL A 395 -13.60 -16.73 -26.33
C VAL A 395 -13.05 -15.84 -27.47
N SER A 396 -12.34 -14.76 -27.16
CA SER A 396 -11.62 -13.94 -28.15
C SER A 396 -10.47 -14.69 -28.84
N GLY A 397 -9.81 -15.63 -28.17
CA GLY A 397 -8.81 -16.50 -28.79
C GLY A 397 -9.41 -17.47 -29.81
N ILE A 398 -10.62 -17.98 -29.54
CA ILE A 398 -11.33 -18.94 -30.41
C ILE A 398 -11.96 -18.24 -31.61
N TYR A 399 -12.70 -17.14 -31.39
CA TYR A 399 -13.55 -16.50 -32.40
C TYR A 399 -13.07 -15.13 -32.87
N GLY A 400 -12.01 -14.58 -32.26
CA GLY A 400 -11.58 -13.20 -32.45
C GLY A 400 -12.41 -12.19 -31.64
N PRO A 401 -11.90 -10.97 -31.39
CA PRO A 401 -12.60 -9.93 -30.63
C PRO A 401 -13.89 -9.44 -31.32
N GLY A 402 -14.04 -9.66 -32.63
CA GLY A 402 -15.25 -9.31 -33.38
C GLY A 402 -16.50 -10.09 -32.98
N ILE A 403 -16.38 -11.14 -32.15
CA ILE A 403 -17.53 -11.85 -31.58
C ILE A 403 -18.38 -10.96 -30.66
N TRP A 404 -17.76 -10.04 -29.92
CA TRP A 404 -18.43 -9.16 -28.96
C TRP A 404 -19.29 -8.07 -29.62
N THR A 405 -19.10 -7.86 -30.92
CA THR A 405 -19.89 -6.93 -31.75
C THR A 405 -21.00 -7.63 -32.55
N GLN A 406 -21.15 -8.95 -32.44
CA GLN A 406 -22.27 -9.66 -33.06
C GLN A 406 -23.56 -9.45 -32.26
N PRO A 407 -24.73 -9.31 -32.91
CA PRO A 407 -26.03 -9.29 -32.25
C PRO A 407 -26.22 -10.52 -31.36
N ILE A 408 -26.73 -10.34 -30.14
CA ILE A 408 -26.92 -11.41 -29.15
C ILE A 408 -27.84 -12.51 -29.70
N ILE A 409 -28.86 -12.16 -30.48
CA ILE A 409 -29.75 -13.11 -31.16
C ILE A 409 -29.00 -14.09 -32.08
N ASN A 410 -27.95 -13.63 -32.77
CA ASN A 410 -27.15 -14.47 -33.67
C ASN A 410 -26.25 -15.43 -32.88
N LEU A 411 -25.78 -14.99 -31.70
CA LEU A 411 -24.98 -15.83 -30.78
C LEU A 411 -25.82 -16.92 -30.10
N LEU A 412 -27.13 -16.70 -29.94
CA LEU A 412 -28.07 -17.67 -29.36
C LEU A 412 -28.63 -18.69 -30.38
N GLY A 413 -28.38 -18.48 -31.69
CA GLY A 413 -28.77 -19.39 -32.76
C GLY A 413 -30.29 -19.56 -32.95
N GLU A 414 -30.70 -20.64 -33.61
CA GLU A 414 -32.11 -20.90 -33.95
C GLU A 414 -33.04 -21.06 -32.71
N GLY A 415 -32.47 -21.30 -31.52
CA GLY A 415 -33.21 -21.43 -30.26
C GLY A 415 -33.42 -20.12 -29.48
N HIS A 416 -33.04 -18.96 -30.03
CA HIS A 416 -33.02 -17.69 -29.30
C HIS A 416 -34.35 -17.29 -28.64
N GLU A 417 -35.51 -17.59 -29.22
CA GLU A 417 -36.81 -17.29 -28.60
C GLU A 417 -37.01 -18.01 -27.25
N GLN A 418 -36.50 -19.25 -27.13
CA GLN A 418 -36.58 -20.04 -25.90
C GLN A 418 -35.69 -19.47 -24.78
N TYR A 419 -34.49 -19.00 -25.12
CA TYR A 419 -33.54 -18.43 -24.16
C TYR A 419 -33.85 -16.99 -23.76
N THR A 420 -34.54 -16.25 -24.63
CA THR A 420 -34.94 -14.85 -24.39
C THR A 420 -36.34 -14.72 -23.78
N PHE A 421 -37.01 -15.83 -23.45
CA PHE A 421 -38.37 -15.88 -22.91
C PHE A 421 -39.40 -15.09 -23.76
N GLY A 422 -39.26 -15.11 -25.09
CA GLY A 422 -40.10 -14.37 -26.04
C GLY A 422 -39.73 -12.88 -26.23
N PHE A 423 -38.72 -12.36 -25.53
CA PHE A 423 -38.27 -10.97 -25.66
C PHE A 423 -37.21 -10.73 -26.74
N ALA A 424 -36.89 -11.72 -27.59
CA ALA A 424 -35.93 -11.59 -28.69
C ALA A 424 -36.13 -10.33 -29.56
N HIS A 425 -37.39 -10.01 -29.88
CA HIS A 425 -37.74 -8.84 -30.69
C HIS A 425 -37.36 -7.49 -30.05
N LEU A 426 -37.20 -7.43 -28.72
CA LEU A 426 -36.72 -6.24 -28.01
C LEU A 426 -35.19 -6.11 -28.02
N MET A 427 -34.47 -7.20 -28.31
CA MET A 427 -33.00 -7.21 -28.34
C MET A 427 -32.45 -6.71 -29.68
N GLY A 428 -33.11 -7.03 -30.79
CA GLY A 428 -32.72 -6.56 -32.13
C GLY A 428 -31.23 -6.78 -32.42
N ASP A 429 -30.56 -5.75 -32.93
CA ASP A 429 -29.12 -5.78 -33.27
C ASP A 429 -28.19 -5.60 -32.05
N THR A 430 -28.70 -5.59 -30.81
CA THR A 430 -27.90 -5.33 -29.60
C THR A 430 -26.81 -6.37 -29.43
N SER A 431 -25.56 -5.91 -29.32
CA SER A 431 -24.38 -6.73 -29.07
C SER A 431 -24.03 -6.79 -27.58
N ILE A 432 -23.19 -7.76 -27.18
CA ILE A 432 -22.69 -7.85 -25.80
C ILE A 432 -21.95 -6.57 -25.40
N ARG A 433 -21.20 -5.96 -26.34
CA ARG A 433 -20.47 -4.70 -26.13
C ARG A 433 -21.39 -3.51 -25.83
N ASP A 434 -22.61 -3.50 -26.37
CA ASP A 434 -23.55 -2.39 -26.15
C ASP A 434 -24.11 -2.40 -24.72
N ILE A 435 -24.38 -3.57 -24.16
CA ILE A 435 -24.82 -3.74 -22.77
C ILE A 435 -23.67 -3.81 -21.75
N TRP A 436 -22.43 -4.04 -22.20
CA TRP A 436 -21.24 -4.25 -21.34
C TRP A 436 -21.07 -3.23 -20.22
N ILE A 437 -21.10 -1.94 -20.57
CA ILE A 437 -20.95 -0.85 -19.59
C ILE A 437 -22.11 -0.86 -18.59
N GLY A 438 -23.34 -1.12 -19.05
CA GLY A 438 -24.52 -1.26 -18.20
C GLY A 438 -24.39 -2.43 -17.21
N MET A 439 -23.87 -3.58 -17.66
CA MET A 439 -23.62 -4.75 -16.79
C MET A 439 -22.58 -4.45 -15.71
N ILE A 440 -21.47 -3.80 -16.05
CA ILE A 440 -20.44 -3.42 -15.06
C ILE A 440 -20.98 -2.39 -14.06
N VAL A 441 -21.66 -1.34 -14.54
CA VAL A 441 -22.26 -0.30 -13.69
C VAL A 441 -23.29 -0.93 -12.75
N PHE A 442 -24.16 -1.81 -13.25
CA PHE A 442 -25.12 -2.55 -12.44
C PHE A 442 -24.41 -3.41 -11.38
N SER A 443 -23.40 -4.20 -11.77
CA SER A 443 -22.63 -5.01 -10.83
C SER A 443 -22.02 -4.16 -9.72
N LEU A 444 -21.34 -3.05 -10.07
CA LEU A 444 -20.69 -2.15 -9.11
C LEU A 444 -21.69 -1.53 -8.12
N PHE A 445 -22.78 -0.93 -8.63
CA PHE A 445 -23.72 -0.17 -7.80
C PHE A 445 -24.86 -0.99 -7.18
N ALA A 446 -25.15 -2.20 -7.66
CA ALA A 446 -26.15 -3.09 -7.06
C ALA A 446 -25.53 -4.18 -6.17
N THR A 447 -24.34 -4.70 -6.51
CA THR A 447 -23.77 -5.88 -5.82
C THR A 447 -22.48 -5.64 -5.03
N HIS A 448 -21.77 -4.52 -5.26
CA HIS A 448 -20.51 -4.24 -4.56
C HIS A 448 -20.62 -3.05 -3.59
N VAL A 449 -20.69 -1.82 -4.11
CA VAL A 449 -20.59 -0.58 -3.32
C VAL A 449 -21.62 -0.50 -2.16
N PRO A 450 -22.91 -0.87 -2.33
CA PRO A 450 -23.87 -0.83 -1.22
C PRO A 450 -23.47 -1.72 -0.06
N PHE A 451 -22.86 -2.89 -0.30
CA PHE A 451 -22.47 -3.81 0.76
C PHE A 451 -21.27 -3.28 1.55
N CYS A 452 -20.24 -2.76 0.85
CA CYS A 452 -19.11 -2.07 1.49
C CYS A 452 -19.61 -0.92 2.40
N VAL A 453 -20.51 -0.07 1.89
CA VAL A 453 -21.13 1.02 2.66
C VAL A 453 -21.89 0.50 3.88
N LEU A 454 -22.71 -0.55 3.72
CA LEU A 454 -23.48 -1.13 4.82
C LEU A 454 -22.57 -1.74 5.91
N HIS A 455 -21.46 -2.38 5.55
CA HIS A 455 -20.51 -2.91 6.53
C HIS A 455 -19.75 -1.80 7.28
N VAL A 456 -19.30 -0.75 6.59
CA VAL A 456 -18.69 0.42 7.24
C VAL A 456 -19.66 1.11 8.18
N ILE A 457 -20.91 1.35 7.76
CA ILE A 457 -21.95 1.95 8.62
C ILE A 457 -22.20 1.09 9.87
N LYS A 458 -22.27 -0.25 9.73
CA LYS A 458 -22.43 -1.17 10.86
C LYS A 458 -21.24 -1.12 11.82
N ALA A 459 -20.01 -1.18 11.30
CA ALA A 459 -18.79 -1.13 12.11
C ALA A 459 -18.66 0.19 12.89
N ARG A 460 -18.90 1.34 12.25
CA ARG A 460 -18.88 2.66 12.91
C ARG A 460 -19.97 2.78 13.99
N ARG A 461 -21.20 2.35 13.68
CA ARG A 461 -22.31 2.34 14.67
C ARG A 461 -22.01 1.43 15.86
N ALA A 462 -21.38 0.27 15.66
CA ALA A 462 -20.98 -0.63 16.74
C ALA A 462 -19.92 -0.01 17.68
N ARG A 463 -19.11 0.94 17.19
CA ARG A 463 -18.14 1.72 17.98
C ARG A 463 -18.70 3.04 18.53
N GLY A 464 -19.97 3.36 18.28
CA GLY A 464 -20.57 4.65 18.66
C GLY A 464 -20.07 5.85 17.84
N GLU A 465 -19.42 5.62 16.70
CA GLU A 465 -18.79 6.66 15.89
C GLU A 465 -19.81 7.36 14.95
N PRO A 466 -19.63 8.66 14.67
CA PRO A 466 -20.43 9.37 13.67
C PRO A 466 -20.20 8.78 12.28
N VAL A 467 -21.29 8.58 11.54
CA VAL A 467 -21.25 8.01 10.18
C VAL A 467 -20.92 9.08 9.13
N ALA A 468 -21.60 10.23 9.14
CA ALA A 468 -21.52 11.20 8.04
C ALA A 468 -20.10 11.64 7.60
N PRO A 469 -19.12 11.85 8.50
CA PRO A 469 -17.76 12.23 8.09
C PRO A 469 -17.06 11.21 7.19
N VAL A 470 -17.43 9.92 7.26
CA VAL A 470 -16.76 8.84 6.53
C VAL A 470 -16.88 8.99 5.00
N PHE A 471 -17.91 9.68 4.51
CA PHE A 471 -18.07 9.92 3.08
C PHE A 471 -17.12 10.98 2.52
N LEU A 472 -16.47 11.79 3.37
CA LEU A 472 -15.40 12.70 2.96
C LEU A 472 -14.15 11.92 2.52
N GLU A 473 -13.96 10.70 3.00
CA GLU A 473 -12.83 9.83 2.65
C GLU A 473 -12.90 9.34 1.19
N TRP A 474 -14.05 9.51 0.53
CA TRP A 474 -14.19 9.27 -0.91
C TRP A 474 -13.55 10.38 -1.76
N THR A 475 -13.19 11.53 -1.16
CA THR A 475 -12.56 12.67 -1.85
C THR A 475 -11.38 12.28 -2.77
N PRO A 476 -10.35 11.53 -2.32
CA PRO A 476 -9.25 11.12 -3.21
C PRO A 476 -9.73 10.29 -4.41
N MET A 477 -10.71 9.41 -4.24
CA MET A 477 -11.25 8.60 -5.35
C MET A 477 -12.16 9.42 -6.27
N ALA A 478 -12.91 10.39 -5.73
CA ALA A 478 -13.68 11.35 -6.51
C ALA A 478 -12.75 12.24 -7.35
N VAL A 479 -11.67 12.78 -6.77
CA VAL A 479 -10.65 13.55 -7.50
C VAL A 479 -10.02 12.70 -8.59
N TYR A 480 -9.59 11.48 -8.29
CA TYR A 480 -9.04 10.55 -9.27
C TYR A 480 -10.00 10.30 -10.44
N THR A 481 -11.23 9.88 -10.14
CA THR A 481 -12.23 9.51 -11.15
C THR A 481 -12.69 10.72 -11.99
N LEU A 482 -12.96 11.86 -11.35
CA LEU A 482 -13.43 13.07 -12.04
C LEU A 482 -12.34 13.74 -12.85
N ALA A 483 -11.07 13.71 -12.41
CA ALA A 483 -9.95 14.27 -13.17
C ALA A 483 -9.58 13.37 -14.36
N ILE A 484 -9.61 12.04 -14.21
CA ILE A 484 -9.60 11.12 -15.37
C ILE A 484 -10.73 11.49 -16.33
N GLY A 485 -11.96 11.60 -15.81
CA GLY A 485 -13.15 11.98 -16.56
C GLY A 485 -12.94 13.25 -17.40
N ALA A 486 -12.57 14.34 -16.74
CA ALA A 486 -12.33 15.64 -17.35
C ALA A 486 -11.18 15.61 -18.36
N TRP A 487 -10.08 14.88 -18.09
CA TRP A 487 -8.97 14.79 -19.03
C TRP A 487 -9.33 13.95 -20.27
N ILE A 488 -9.57 12.65 -20.09
CA ILE A 488 -9.57 11.71 -21.22
C ILE A 488 -10.90 11.71 -22.00
N TYR A 489 -12.02 12.16 -21.40
CA TYR A 489 -13.28 12.36 -22.12
C TYR A 489 -13.46 13.79 -22.65
N SER A 490 -12.51 14.69 -22.43
CA SER A 490 -12.50 16.01 -23.08
C SER A 490 -12.64 15.86 -24.61
N PRO A 491 -13.41 16.74 -25.28
CA PRO A 491 -13.42 16.78 -26.74
C PRO A 491 -12.11 17.36 -27.31
N TYR A 492 -11.25 17.96 -26.47
CA TYR A 492 -9.99 18.61 -26.88
C TYR A 492 -8.74 17.76 -26.58
N THR A 493 -8.87 16.59 -25.94
CA THR A 493 -7.72 15.70 -25.70
C THR A 493 -7.34 14.92 -26.97
N SER A 494 -6.05 14.87 -27.25
CA SER A 494 -5.44 14.03 -28.28
C SER A 494 -5.23 12.58 -27.85
N LEU A 495 -5.25 12.29 -26.54
CA LEU A 495 -4.81 11.00 -25.98
C LEU A 495 -5.62 9.80 -26.49
N ARG A 496 -6.91 9.96 -26.77
CA ARG A 496 -7.74 8.89 -27.36
C ARG A 496 -7.61 8.80 -28.87
N SER A 497 -7.51 9.92 -29.58
CA SER A 497 -7.41 9.94 -31.04
C SER A 497 -6.05 9.46 -31.56
N GLU A 498 -4.98 9.65 -30.78
CA GLU A 498 -3.62 9.21 -31.11
C GLU A 498 -3.18 7.93 -30.39
N ASN A 499 -4.13 7.19 -29.81
CA ASN A 499 -3.92 5.86 -29.24
C ASN A 499 -2.94 5.79 -28.02
N HIS A 500 -2.99 6.78 -27.13
CA HIS A 500 -2.13 6.87 -25.94
C HIS A 500 -2.72 6.23 -24.66
N LEU A 501 -3.84 5.49 -24.76
CA LEU A 501 -4.53 4.89 -23.60
C LEU A 501 -3.65 3.92 -22.82
N VAL A 502 -2.78 3.15 -23.48
CA VAL A 502 -1.88 2.20 -22.80
C VAL A 502 -0.97 2.95 -21.82
N LEU A 503 -0.28 4.00 -22.27
CA LEU A 503 0.57 4.84 -21.41
C LEU A 503 -0.23 5.53 -20.30
N PHE A 504 -1.47 5.93 -20.58
CA PHE A 504 -2.37 6.50 -19.58
C PHE A 504 -2.69 5.47 -18.48
N CYS A 505 -3.11 4.25 -18.83
CA CYS A 505 -3.41 3.18 -17.87
C CYS A 505 -2.18 2.73 -17.06
N LEU A 506 -0.99 2.74 -17.66
CA LEU A 506 0.30 2.49 -16.99
C LEU A 506 0.72 3.62 -16.05
N THR A 507 0.30 4.85 -16.32
CA THR A 507 0.48 5.97 -15.37
C THR A 507 -0.53 5.84 -14.24
N MET A 508 -1.79 5.54 -14.56
CA MET A 508 -2.89 5.41 -13.61
C MET A 508 -2.70 4.23 -12.64
N SER A 509 -2.04 3.14 -13.03
CA SER A 509 -1.71 2.03 -12.11
C SER A 509 -0.87 2.53 -10.92
N PHE A 510 0.21 3.28 -11.16
CA PHE A 510 1.05 3.84 -10.09
C PHE A 510 0.30 4.86 -9.23
N VAL A 511 -0.51 5.71 -9.84
CA VAL A 511 -1.28 6.77 -9.15
C VAL A 511 -2.33 6.16 -8.23
N PHE A 512 -3.08 5.17 -8.73
CA PHE A 512 -4.07 4.44 -7.96
C PHE A 512 -3.41 3.54 -6.91
N GLY A 513 -2.37 2.81 -7.28
CA GLY A 513 -1.56 2.00 -6.37
C GLY A 513 -1.02 2.81 -5.20
N ARG A 514 -0.57 4.06 -5.41
CA ARG A 514 -0.12 4.94 -4.32
C ARG A 514 -1.29 5.39 -3.42
N LEU A 515 -2.48 5.58 -3.97
CA LEU A 515 -3.68 5.97 -3.24
C LEU A 515 -4.13 4.82 -2.31
N THR A 516 -4.27 3.61 -2.85
CA THR A 516 -4.68 2.42 -2.09
C THR A 516 -3.62 1.94 -1.11
N THR A 517 -2.34 1.85 -1.49
CA THR A 517 -1.27 1.40 -0.58
C THR A 517 -1.06 2.33 0.61
N LYS A 518 -1.32 3.65 0.47
CA LYS A 518 -1.38 4.55 1.62
C LYS A 518 -2.53 4.21 2.57
N MET A 519 -3.70 3.83 2.04
CA MET A 519 -4.88 3.45 2.83
C MET A 519 -4.69 2.11 3.54
N ILE A 520 -4.09 1.12 2.86
CA ILE A 520 -3.70 -0.17 3.45
C ILE A 520 -2.67 0.05 4.56
N LEU A 521 -1.62 0.85 4.30
CA LEU A 521 -0.61 1.16 5.31
C LEU A 521 -1.24 1.86 6.52
N ALA A 522 -2.15 2.82 6.31
CA ALA A 522 -2.84 3.52 7.40
C ALA A 522 -3.70 2.56 8.24
N HIS A 523 -4.39 1.60 7.62
CA HIS A 523 -5.11 0.53 8.33
C HIS A 523 -4.17 -0.33 9.18
N LEU A 524 -3.10 -0.85 8.58
CA LEU A 524 -2.12 -1.72 9.24
C LEU A 524 -1.38 -1.04 10.42
N THR A 525 -1.19 0.28 10.33
CA THR A 525 -0.47 1.10 11.32
C THR A 525 -1.39 1.98 12.17
N LYS A 526 -2.71 1.73 12.10
CA LYS A 526 -3.79 2.44 12.82
C LYS A 526 -3.73 3.98 12.71
N GLN A 527 -3.25 4.48 11.58
CA GLN A 527 -3.14 5.91 11.30
C GLN A 527 -4.45 6.50 10.74
N PRO A 528 -4.65 7.82 10.83
CA PRO A 528 -5.79 8.49 10.20
C PRO A 528 -5.86 8.29 8.69
N PHE A 529 -7.06 8.46 8.13
CA PHE A 529 -7.32 8.23 6.71
C PHE A 529 -6.48 9.15 5.80
N PRO A 530 -5.80 8.63 4.77
CA PRO A 530 -4.95 9.42 3.88
C PRO A 530 -5.73 10.10 2.75
N TYR A 531 -6.29 11.28 3.02
CA TYR A 531 -7.10 12.07 2.08
C TYR A 531 -6.38 12.51 0.78
N TRP A 532 -5.05 12.47 0.72
CA TRP A 532 -4.29 12.98 -0.44
C TRP A 532 -3.03 12.18 -0.77
N THR A 533 -2.69 12.15 -2.05
CA THR A 533 -1.38 11.74 -2.56
C THR A 533 -0.89 12.75 -3.59
N VAL A 534 0.41 13.08 -3.57
CA VAL A 534 1.01 14.08 -4.48
C VAL A 534 0.85 13.69 -5.96
N MET A 535 0.68 12.39 -6.25
CA MET A 535 0.42 11.87 -7.59
C MET A 535 -0.92 12.31 -8.19
N LEU A 536 -1.87 12.84 -7.41
CA LEU A 536 -3.11 13.42 -7.96
C LEU A 536 -2.87 14.82 -8.57
N VAL A 537 -1.78 15.52 -8.21
CA VAL A 537 -1.52 16.88 -8.69
C VAL A 537 -1.38 16.94 -10.22
N PRO A 538 -0.57 16.07 -10.88
CA PRO A 538 -0.48 16.11 -12.35
C PRO A 538 -1.72 15.51 -13.05
N LEU A 539 -2.51 14.66 -12.39
CA LEU A 539 -3.81 14.22 -12.94
C LEU A 539 -4.78 15.40 -13.07
N VAL A 540 -4.92 16.18 -12.00
CA VAL A 540 -5.72 17.42 -12.00
C VAL A 540 -5.11 18.44 -12.95
N GLY A 541 -3.78 18.55 -13.01
CA GLY A 541 -3.08 19.41 -13.97
C GLY A 541 -3.41 19.06 -15.43
N GLY A 542 -3.31 17.80 -15.82
CA GLY A 542 -3.67 17.33 -17.16
C GLY A 542 -5.15 17.55 -17.48
N ALA A 543 -6.05 17.30 -16.51
CA ALA A 543 -7.47 17.60 -16.64
C ALA A 543 -7.75 19.09 -16.89
N CYS A 544 -7.04 20.00 -16.21
CA CYS A 544 -7.13 21.43 -16.47
C CYS A 544 -6.56 21.81 -17.85
N LEU A 545 -5.38 21.28 -18.21
CA LEU A 545 -4.70 21.56 -19.47
C LEU A 545 -5.53 21.12 -20.69
N ALA A 546 -6.15 19.94 -20.63
CA ALA A 546 -7.02 19.42 -21.69
C ALA A 546 -8.36 20.17 -21.83
N ASN A 547 -8.71 21.06 -20.90
CA ASN A 547 -9.95 21.85 -20.92
C ASN A 547 -9.73 23.36 -20.96
N LEU A 548 -8.51 23.83 -21.23
CA LEU A 548 -8.22 25.24 -21.51
C LEU A 548 -9.16 25.90 -22.55
N PRO A 549 -9.61 25.21 -23.63
CA PRO A 549 -10.57 25.78 -24.58
C PRO A 549 -11.93 26.15 -23.98
N VAL A 550 -12.36 25.49 -22.89
CA VAL A 550 -13.63 25.80 -22.20
C VAL A 550 -13.62 27.21 -21.60
N ILE A 551 -12.44 27.73 -21.26
CA ILE A 551 -12.23 29.09 -20.71
C ILE A 551 -11.62 30.06 -21.74
N GLY A 552 -11.69 29.73 -23.04
CA GLY A 552 -11.24 30.59 -24.14
C GLY A 552 -9.72 30.62 -24.38
N ILE A 553 -8.96 29.73 -23.74
CA ILE A 553 -7.52 29.58 -23.98
C ILE A 553 -7.32 28.50 -25.05
N SER A 554 -6.44 28.73 -26.03
CA SER A 554 -6.16 27.77 -27.12
C SER A 554 -5.80 26.38 -26.58
N ALA A 555 -6.28 25.32 -27.25
CA ALA A 555 -5.93 23.94 -26.92
C ALA A 555 -4.40 23.74 -26.96
N ILE A 556 -3.89 22.90 -26.05
CA ILE A 556 -2.50 22.44 -26.12
C ILE A 556 -2.29 21.57 -27.36
N SER A 557 -1.07 21.55 -27.90
CA SER A 557 -0.75 20.64 -29.00
C SER A 557 -0.74 19.19 -28.50
N ALA A 558 -1.09 18.23 -29.37
CA ALA A 558 -1.04 16.81 -29.04
C ALA A 558 0.35 16.38 -28.55
N GLN A 559 1.41 16.90 -29.18
CA GLN A 559 2.79 16.65 -28.76
C GLN A 559 3.09 17.17 -27.34
N THR A 560 2.52 18.31 -26.95
CA THR A 560 2.61 18.86 -25.58
C THR A 560 1.87 17.98 -24.58
N GLU A 561 0.66 17.52 -24.93
CA GLU A 561 -0.14 16.63 -24.07
C GLU A 561 0.54 15.28 -23.86
N LEU A 562 1.12 14.71 -24.93
CA LEU A 562 1.89 13.48 -24.88
C LEU A 562 3.16 13.61 -24.03
N TYR A 563 3.92 14.70 -24.18
CA TYR A 563 5.09 14.96 -23.32
C TYR A 563 4.70 15.19 -21.86
N TYR A 564 3.55 15.82 -21.59
CA TYR A 564 3.01 15.94 -20.25
C TYR A 564 2.70 14.55 -19.65
N LEU A 565 2.08 13.66 -20.43
CA LEU A 565 1.79 12.30 -20.01
C LEU A 565 3.07 11.48 -19.76
N TYR A 566 4.09 11.57 -20.61
CA TYR A 566 5.39 10.93 -20.36
C TYR A 566 6.08 11.46 -19.09
N GLY A 567 6.08 12.78 -18.88
CA GLY A 567 6.60 13.38 -17.65
C GLY A 567 5.86 12.90 -16.41
N TYR A 568 4.53 12.76 -16.51
CA TYR A 568 3.69 12.25 -15.43
C TYR A 568 3.89 10.74 -15.17
N PHE A 569 4.09 9.94 -16.21
CA PHE A 569 4.47 8.52 -16.08
C PHE A 569 5.78 8.37 -15.29
N ILE A 570 6.84 9.07 -15.71
CA ILE A 570 8.16 9.02 -15.06
C ILE A 570 8.05 9.50 -13.60
N PHE A 571 7.37 10.62 -13.35
CA PHE A 571 7.13 11.13 -12.00
C PHE A 571 6.41 10.10 -11.12
N SER A 572 5.32 9.50 -11.62
CA SER A 572 4.53 8.53 -10.86
C SER A 572 5.31 7.26 -10.57
N ALA A 573 6.05 6.73 -11.54
CA ALA A 573 6.92 5.56 -11.34
C ALA A 573 8.00 5.84 -10.27
N VAL A 574 8.74 6.95 -10.40
CA VAL A 574 9.82 7.32 -9.45
C VAL A 574 9.28 7.51 -8.03
N VAL A 575 8.18 8.24 -7.86
CA VAL A 575 7.59 8.48 -6.53
C VAL A 575 6.97 7.19 -5.97
N TYR A 576 6.43 6.29 -6.80
CA TYR A 576 5.92 4.99 -6.37
C TYR A 576 7.04 4.08 -5.85
N PHE A 577 8.06 3.82 -6.68
CA PHE A 577 9.15 2.91 -6.32
C PHE A 577 10.00 3.43 -5.17
N ARG A 578 10.28 4.74 -5.11
CA ARG A 578 10.99 5.33 -3.95
C ARG A 578 10.19 5.12 -2.66
N TRP A 579 8.88 5.33 -2.67
CA TRP A 579 8.06 5.11 -1.48
C TRP A 579 7.95 3.63 -1.11
N ALA A 580 7.73 2.75 -2.09
CA ALA A 580 7.66 1.31 -1.88
C ALA A 580 8.97 0.79 -1.27
N TYR A 581 10.13 1.22 -1.78
CA TYR A 581 11.44 0.91 -1.21
C TYR A 581 11.55 1.34 0.26
N LEU A 582 11.21 2.60 0.57
CA LEU A 582 11.29 3.12 1.94
C LEU A 582 10.38 2.35 2.89
N VAL A 583 9.11 2.15 2.53
CA VAL A 583 8.13 1.47 3.41
C VAL A 583 8.43 -0.01 3.59
N ILE A 584 8.73 -0.74 2.51
CA ILE A 584 9.08 -2.16 2.59
C ILE A 584 10.35 -2.33 3.44
N THR A 585 11.37 -1.50 3.23
CA THR A 585 12.63 -1.56 3.99
C THR A 585 12.42 -1.25 5.46
N SER A 586 11.68 -0.19 5.80
CA SER A 586 11.38 0.14 7.20
C SER A 586 10.61 -0.97 7.92
N ILE A 587 9.60 -1.56 7.28
CA ILE A 587 8.86 -2.69 7.86
C ILE A 587 9.74 -3.95 7.99
N CYS A 588 10.57 -4.25 6.99
CA CYS A 588 11.52 -5.37 7.03
C CYS A 588 12.52 -5.23 8.19
N ASN A 589 13.11 -4.05 8.34
CA ASN A 589 14.04 -3.74 9.43
C ASN A 589 13.36 -3.86 10.80
N PHE A 590 12.14 -3.33 10.94
CA PHE A 590 11.39 -3.36 12.20
C PHE A 590 10.93 -4.77 12.62
N LEU A 591 10.55 -5.61 11.65
CA LEU A 591 10.10 -6.99 11.90
C LEU A 591 11.25 -8.02 11.87
N GLY A 592 12.46 -7.63 11.46
CA GLY A 592 13.59 -8.54 11.30
C GLY A 592 13.36 -9.61 10.23
N ILE A 593 12.76 -9.23 9.09
CA ILE A 593 12.43 -10.14 7.98
C ILE A 593 12.98 -9.64 6.65
N ASN A 594 13.23 -10.56 5.72
CA ASN A 594 13.48 -10.25 4.31
C ASN A 594 12.14 -10.22 3.57
N ALA A 595 11.95 -9.25 2.66
CA ALA A 595 10.70 -9.13 1.89
C ALA A 595 10.45 -10.31 0.93
N LEU A 596 11.49 -10.77 0.22
CA LEU A 596 11.34 -11.65 -0.96
C LEU A 596 11.93 -13.07 -0.75
N THR A 597 12.61 -13.32 0.36
CA THR A 597 13.20 -14.63 0.69
C THR A 597 12.99 -14.98 2.17
N ILE A 598 13.03 -16.26 2.51
CA ILE A 598 12.96 -16.74 3.90
C ILE A 598 14.36 -17.26 4.29
N PRO A 599 15.04 -16.68 5.31
CA PRO A 599 16.35 -17.15 5.75
C PRO A 599 16.36 -18.62 6.16
N LYS A 600 17.50 -19.31 5.95
CA LYS A 600 17.63 -20.76 6.17
C LYS A 600 17.45 -21.14 7.65
N GLU A 601 17.87 -20.25 8.53
CA GLU A 601 17.74 -20.33 9.98
C GLU A 601 16.25 -20.36 10.37
N LYS A 602 15.45 -19.47 9.77
CA LYS A 602 14.00 -19.40 9.98
C LYS A 602 13.27 -20.61 9.39
N GLN A 603 13.70 -21.09 8.21
CA GLN A 603 13.18 -22.35 7.64
C GLN A 603 13.44 -23.55 8.58
N LEU A 604 14.64 -23.64 9.16
CA LEU A 604 15.00 -24.71 10.09
C LEU A 604 14.20 -24.61 11.41
N ALA A 605 14.10 -23.42 12.00
CA ALA A 605 13.31 -23.18 13.21
C ALA A 605 11.83 -23.54 13.00
N ASN A 606 11.24 -23.17 11.86
CA ASN A 606 9.85 -23.48 11.54
C ASN A 606 9.64 -24.98 11.29
N LYS A 607 10.62 -25.68 10.68
CA LYS A 607 10.60 -27.14 10.57
C LYS A 607 10.65 -27.82 11.94
N GLN A 608 11.55 -27.38 12.83
CA GLN A 608 11.67 -27.91 14.20
C GLN A 608 10.38 -27.67 15.01
N ALA A 609 9.77 -26.49 14.90
CA ALA A 609 8.49 -26.19 15.54
C ALA A 609 7.35 -27.09 15.03
N LEU A 610 7.30 -27.36 13.71
CA LEU A 610 6.33 -28.27 13.11
C LEU A 610 6.55 -29.73 13.54
N GLU A 611 7.80 -30.17 13.67
CA GLU A 611 8.15 -31.51 14.17
C GLU A 611 7.77 -31.65 15.65
N ALA A 612 8.12 -30.66 16.48
CA ALA A 612 7.74 -30.62 17.89
C ALA A 612 6.21 -30.61 18.10
N ALA A 613 5.46 -29.90 17.25
CA ALA A 613 3.99 -29.89 17.29
C ALA A 613 3.37 -31.25 16.91
N LYS A 614 4.06 -32.08 16.11
CA LYS A 614 3.64 -33.45 15.77
C LYS A 614 4.00 -34.48 16.84
N THR A 615 5.04 -34.23 17.63
CA THR A 615 5.54 -35.14 18.68
C THR A 615 5.12 -34.74 20.10
N GLY A 616 4.45 -33.60 20.26
CA GLY A 616 3.99 -33.10 21.57
C GLY A 616 2.92 -34.02 22.20
N PRO A 617 2.82 -34.08 23.54
CA PRO A 617 1.81 -34.89 24.20
C PRO A 617 0.40 -34.45 23.82
N ILE A 618 -0.46 -35.39 23.44
CA ILE A 618 -1.90 -35.17 23.41
C ILE A 618 -2.36 -35.01 24.87
N LEU A 619 -2.38 -33.77 25.35
CA LEU A 619 -3.04 -33.44 26.59
C LEU A 619 -4.54 -33.65 26.38
N ASN A 620 -5.07 -34.75 26.93
CA ASN A 620 -6.50 -35.05 27.01
C ASN A 620 -7.20 -34.03 27.93
N GLY A 621 -7.35 -32.81 27.46
CA GLY A 621 -8.27 -31.80 27.98
C GLY A 621 -9.56 -31.85 27.16
N THR A 622 -10.67 -32.19 27.81
CA THR A 622 -12.01 -32.23 27.19
C THR A 622 -12.45 -30.83 26.74
N ALA A 623 -12.13 -30.47 25.49
CA ALA A 623 -12.63 -29.26 24.84
C ALA A 623 -13.95 -29.56 24.10
N ASN A 624 -15.08 -29.13 24.68
CA ASN A 624 -16.38 -29.20 24.02
C ASN A 624 -16.39 -28.32 22.76
N GLY A 625 -16.77 -28.92 21.63
CA GLY A 625 -17.55 -28.23 20.59
C GLY A 625 -16.86 -27.15 19.76
N PHE A 626 -15.89 -27.52 18.91
CA PHE A 626 -15.70 -26.81 17.64
C PHE A 626 -16.52 -27.49 16.54
N LYS A 627 -17.65 -26.88 16.18
CA LYS A 627 -18.31 -27.16 14.89
C LYS A 627 -17.39 -26.68 13.76
N LYS A 628 -17.33 -27.47 12.69
CA LYS A 628 -16.99 -26.96 11.35
C LYS A 628 -18.19 -26.18 10.81
N GLU A 629 -18.01 -24.89 10.56
CA GLU A 629 -18.78 -24.09 9.60
C GLU A 629 -17.77 -23.21 8.83
#